data_AF-A0A0V8QFA6-F1
#
_entry.id   AF-A0A0V8QFA6-F1
#
_cell.length_a   1.000
_cell.length_b   1.000
_cell.length_c   1.000
_cell.angle_alpha   90.00
_cell.angle_beta   90.00
_cell.angle_gamma   90.00
#
_symmetry.space_group_name_H-M   'P 1'
#
loop_
_entity.id
_entity.type
_entity.pdbx_description
1 polymer ?
#
loop_
_entity_poly.entity_id
_entity_poly.type
_entity_poly.pdbx_seq_one_letter_code
_entity_poly.pdbx_strand_id
1 'polypeptide(L)'
;MKYITEDFLKDFVKNMTHEFSMSVKCYSNCRTLIYGIFKRAKKKKLISFSVTESIKDMEISKKSFKKTIVRADVQVFLCGEKESVEKYLEENPDITNLGILLMFKTGVRIGELAAFKVSDE
;
A
#
# COMPACT_ATOMS: atom_id res chain seq x y z
N MET A 1 -4.45 22.86 -26.93
CA MET A 1 -4.27 22.45 -25.51
C MET A 1 -5.17 21.24 -25.29
N LYS A 2 -4.64 20.06 -24.92
CA LYS A 2 -5.51 18.92 -24.56
C LYS A 2 -6.07 19.18 -23.18
N TYR A 3 -7.37 19.51 -23.10
CA TYR A 3 -8.06 19.63 -21.82
C TYR A 3 -8.22 18.24 -21.21
N ILE A 4 -7.96 18.12 -19.91
CA ILE A 4 -8.25 16.89 -19.17
C ILE A 4 -9.75 16.87 -18.96
N THR A 5 -10.44 15.96 -19.65
CA THR A 5 -11.88 15.74 -19.52
C THR A 5 -12.17 14.61 -18.53
N GLU A 6 -13.43 14.49 -18.15
CA GLU A 6 -13.91 13.35 -17.37
C GLU A 6 -13.74 12.02 -18.11
N ASP A 7 -14.06 11.98 -19.40
CA ASP A 7 -13.92 10.76 -20.23
C ASP A 7 -12.46 10.32 -20.33
N PHE A 8 -11.52 11.27 -20.47
CA PHE A 8 -10.09 10.97 -20.45
C PHE A 8 -9.68 10.26 -19.16
N LEU A 9 -10.18 10.73 -18.01
CA LEU A 9 -9.88 10.09 -16.72
C LEU A 9 -10.46 8.66 -16.67
N LYS A 10 -11.70 8.47 -17.14
CA LYS A 10 -12.36 7.15 -17.15
C LYS A 10 -11.60 6.16 -18.03
N ASP A 11 -11.18 6.59 -19.21
CA ASP A 11 -10.41 5.76 -20.14
C ASP A 11 -9.03 5.44 -19.59
N PHE A 12 -8.35 6.44 -19.00
CA PHE A 12 -7.07 6.22 -18.33
C PHE A 12 -7.17 5.15 -17.24
N VAL A 13 -8.19 5.23 -16.39
CA VAL A 13 -8.39 4.27 -15.28
C VAL A 13 -8.74 2.86 -15.79
N LYS A 14 -9.52 2.74 -16.86
CA LYS A 14 -9.80 1.44 -17.49
C LYS A 14 -8.55 0.83 -18.10
N ASN A 15 -7.82 1.62 -18.90
CA ASN A 15 -6.63 1.16 -19.61
C ASN A 15 -5.54 0.75 -18.62
N MET A 16 -5.26 1.55 -17.59
CA MET A 16 -4.24 1.20 -16.59
C MET A 16 -4.61 -0.08 -15.82
N THR A 17 -5.90 -0.30 -15.52
CA THR A 17 -6.34 -1.49 -14.79
C THR A 17 -6.06 -2.76 -15.59
N HIS A 18 -6.30 -2.71 -16.91
CA HIS A 18 -6.06 -3.84 -17.81
C HIS A 18 -4.58 -4.01 -18.16
N GLU A 19 -3.92 -2.94 -18.59
CA GLU A 19 -2.52 -2.93 -19.01
C GLU A 19 -1.58 -3.44 -17.90
N PHE A 20 -1.78 -2.98 -16.67
CA PHE A 20 -0.96 -3.38 -15.53
C PHE A 20 -1.50 -4.58 -14.74
N SER A 21 -2.56 -5.24 -15.23
CA SER A 21 -3.17 -6.42 -14.58
C SER A 21 -3.39 -6.22 -13.08
N MET A 22 -3.99 -5.08 -12.71
CA MET A 22 -3.99 -4.62 -11.33
C MET A 22 -4.76 -5.56 -10.41
N SER A 23 -4.24 -5.78 -9.20
CA SER A 23 -5.06 -6.31 -8.11
C SER A 23 -5.98 -5.23 -7.56
N VAL A 24 -7.03 -5.63 -6.83
CA VAL A 24 -7.94 -4.69 -6.15
C VAL A 24 -7.17 -3.75 -5.20
N LYS A 25 -6.15 -4.26 -4.51
CA LYS A 25 -5.31 -3.45 -3.61
C LYS A 25 -4.47 -2.43 -4.39
N CYS A 26 -3.85 -2.84 -5.48
CA CYS A 26 -3.09 -1.95 -6.35
C CYS A 26 -3.99 -0.81 -6.89
N TYR A 27 -5.18 -1.16 -7.38
CA TYR A 27 -6.16 -0.19 -7.85
C TYR A 27 -6.58 0.79 -6.75
N SER A 28 -6.86 0.31 -5.53
CA SER A 28 -7.23 1.17 -4.41
C SER A 28 -6.13 2.20 -4.06
N ASN A 29 -4.87 1.77 -4.10
CA ASN A 29 -3.72 2.65 -3.89
C ASN A 29 -3.60 3.69 -5.00
N CYS A 30 -3.68 3.29 -6.27
CA CYS A 30 -3.65 4.22 -7.40
C CYS A 30 -4.83 5.20 -7.39
N ARG A 31 -6.04 4.73 -7.05
CA ARG A 31 -7.22 5.58 -6.88
C ARG A 31 -6.98 6.68 -5.83
N THR A 32 -6.26 6.35 -4.75
CA THR A 32 -5.90 7.32 -3.71
C THR A 32 -5.01 8.43 -4.27
N LEU A 33 -4.01 8.08 -5.09
CA LEU A 33 -3.15 9.05 -5.78
C LEU A 33 -3.95 9.91 -6.76
N ILE A 34 -4.80 9.29 -7.60
CA ILE A 34 -5.66 10.00 -8.55
C ILE A 34 -6.57 11.00 -7.82
N TYR A 35 -7.21 10.58 -6.72
CA TYR A 35 -8.00 11.50 -5.91
C TYR A 35 -7.18 12.65 -5.35
N GLY A 36 -5.98 12.41 -4.82
CA GLY A 36 -5.11 13.46 -4.30
C GLY A 36 -4.75 14.50 -5.37
N ILE A 37 -4.30 14.03 -6.54
CA ILE A 37 -3.87 14.87 -7.66
C ILE A 37 -5.04 15.70 -8.19
N PHE A 38 -6.17 15.05 -8.51
CA PHE A 38 -7.29 15.74 -9.14
C PHE A 38 -8.12 16.58 -8.16
N LYS A 39 -8.21 16.21 -6.87
CA LYS A 39 -8.78 17.12 -5.86
C LYS A 39 -7.95 18.41 -5.76
N ARG A 40 -6.63 18.31 -5.83
CA ARG A 40 -5.75 19.49 -5.85
C ARG A 40 -5.92 20.29 -7.15
N ALA A 41 -6.05 19.64 -8.30
CA ALA A 41 -6.32 20.30 -9.59
C ALA A 41 -7.65 21.07 -9.57
N LYS A 42 -8.72 20.48 -9.03
CA LYS A 42 -10.03 21.13 -8.86
C LYS A 42 -9.92 22.36 -7.96
N LYS A 43 -9.22 22.26 -6.82
CA LYS A 43 -8.95 23.41 -5.92
C LYS A 43 -8.20 24.54 -6.63
N LYS A 44 -7.32 24.21 -7.57
CA LYS A 44 -6.60 25.18 -8.40
C LYS A 44 -7.37 25.64 -9.64
N LYS A 45 -8.64 25.25 -9.80
CA LYS A 45 -9.49 25.57 -10.96
C LYS A 45 -8.91 25.10 -12.31
N LEU A 46 -8.10 24.05 -12.30
CA LEU A 46 -7.53 23.44 -13.52
C LEU A 46 -8.49 22.45 -14.20
N ILE A 47 -9.48 21.97 -13.45
CA ILE A 47 -10.57 21.10 -13.91
C ILE A 47 -11.89 21.56 -13.28
N SER A 48 -13.00 21.32 -13.95
CA SER A 48 -14.36 21.65 -13.47
C SER A 48 -15.09 20.47 -12.82
N PHE A 49 -14.79 19.24 -13.24
CA PHE A 49 -15.48 18.03 -12.80
C PHE A 49 -14.99 17.50 -11.45
N SER A 50 -15.76 16.60 -10.85
CA SER A 50 -15.49 15.96 -9.57
C SER A 50 -14.89 14.57 -9.78
N VAL A 51 -13.57 14.41 -9.57
CA VAL A 51 -12.88 13.11 -9.71
C VAL A 51 -13.54 11.97 -8.92
N THR A 52 -14.14 12.27 -7.77
CA THR A 52 -14.80 11.28 -6.92
C THR A 52 -16.10 10.78 -7.52
N GLU A 53 -16.91 11.67 -8.10
CA GLU A 53 -18.14 11.29 -8.82
C GLU A 53 -17.77 10.54 -10.09
N SER A 54 -16.85 11.09 -10.90
CA SER A 54 -16.43 10.48 -12.17
C SER A 54 -15.94 9.05 -12.01
N ILE A 55 -15.17 8.74 -10.96
CA ILE A 55 -14.69 7.38 -10.68
C ILE A 55 -15.78 6.51 -10.04
N LYS A 56 -16.70 7.09 -9.25
CA LYS A 56 -17.82 6.33 -8.66
C LYS A 56 -18.77 5.81 -9.74
N ASP A 57 -18.97 6.61 -10.79
CA ASP A 57 -19.82 6.25 -11.93
C ASP A 57 -19.16 5.24 -12.87
N MET A 58 -17.87 4.93 -12.65
CA MET A 58 -17.21 3.82 -13.34
C MET A 58 -17.63 2.49 -12.70
N GLU A 59 -18.52 1.76 -13.37
CA GLU A 59 -18.77 0.35 -13.03
C GLU A 59 -17.54 -0.49 -13.42
N ILE A 60 -16.62 -0.69 -12.47
CA ILE A 60 -15.48 -1.61 -12.64
C ILE A 60 -15.83 -2.96 -12.03
N SER A 61 -15.97 -3.96 -12.90
CA SER A 61 -16.24 -5.33 -12.47
C SER A 61 -15.10 -5.86 -11.60
N LYS A 62 -15.43 -6.53 -10.49
CA LYS A 62 -14.43 -7.22 -9.66
C LYS A 62 -13.64 -8.28 -10.44
N LYS A 63 -14.23 -8.82 -11.51
CA LYS A 63 -13.59 -9.81 -12.40
C LYS A 63 -12.48 -9.20 -13.26
N SER A 64 -12.45 -7.88 -13.43
CA SER A 64 -11.41 -7.17 -14.18
C SER A 64 -10.09 -7.09 -13.42
N PHE A 65 -10.07 -7.41 -12.13
CA PHE A 65 -8.86 -7.38 -11.31
C PHE A 65 -8.20 -8.75 -11.22
N LYS A 66 -6.86 -8.75 -11.15
CA LYS A 66 -6.07 -9.95 -10.88
C LYS A 66 -6.41 -10.50 -9.49
N LYS A 67 -6.78 -11.79 -9.43
CA LYS A 67 -6.94 -12.51 -8.16
C LYS A 67 -5.59 -12.59 -7.45
N THR A 68 -5.57 -12.16 -6.19
CA THR A 68 -4.40 -12.32 -5.31
C THR A 68 -4.70 -13.48 -4.38
N ILE A 69 -3.93 -14.57 -4.50
CA ILE A 69 -4.01 -15.69 -3.57
C ILE A 69 -3.15 -15.33 -2.37
N VAL A 70 -3.77 -15.27 -1.19
CA VAL A 70 -3.08 -14.99 0.06
C VAL A 70 -3.07 -16.28 0.87
N ARG A 71 -1.88 -16.75 1.20
CA ARG A 71 -1.65 -17.95 2.02
C ARG A 71 -1.43 -17.52 3.46
N ALA A 72 -2.33 -17.89 4.37
CA ALA A 72 -2.27 -17.46 5.77
C ALA A 72 -1.15 -18.15 6.56
N ASP A 73 -0.82 -19.39 6.18
CA ASP A 73 0.21 -20.25 6.78
C ASP A 73 1.63 -19.68 6.66
N VAL A 74 1.88 -18.78 5.70
CA VAL A 74 3.16 -18.06 5.54
C VAL A 74 3.13 -16.64 6.10
N GLN A 75 2.02 -16.21 6.71
CA GLN A 75 1.88 -14.86 7.27
C GLN A 75 1.95 -14.80 8.78
N VAL A 76 1.85 -15.94 9.44
CA VAL A 76 1.77 -16.03 10.91
C VAL A 76 2.77 -17.07 11.37
N PHE A 77 3.51 -16.75 12.42
CA PHE A 77 4.36 -17.73 13.11
C PHE A 77 3.49 -18.84 13.70
N LEU A 78 3.87 -20.08 13.41
CA LEU A 78 3.29 -21.27 14.02
C LEU A 78 3.82 -21.46 15.45
N CYS A 79 3.18 -22.36 16.19
CA CYS A 79 3.55 -22.65 17.58
C CYS A 79 5.02 -23.10 17.67
N GLY A 80 5.83 -22.46 18.51
CA GLY A 80 7.25 -22.79 18.67
C GLY A 80 8.20 -22.09 17.68
N GLU A 81 7.70 -21.55 16.56
CA GLU A 81 8.55 -20.86 15.57
C GLU A 81 9.09 -19.57 16.14
N LYS A 82 8.26 -18.79 16.83
CA LYS A 82 8.67 -17.53 17.45
C LYS A 82 9.79 -17.77 18.47
N GLU A 83 9.61 -18.73 19.37
CA GLU A 83 10.59 -19.07 20.41
C GLU A 83 11.91 -19.53 19.81
N SER A 84 11.85 -20.32 18.73
CA SER A 84 13.04 -20.78 18.02
C SER A 84 13.80 -19.63 17.35
N VAL A 85 13.08 -18.67 16.75
CA VAL A 85 13.67 -17.47 16.14
C VAL A 85 14.26 -16.56 17.21
N GLU A 86 13.55 -16.29 18.31
CA GLU A 86 14.07 -15.45 19.42
C GLU A 86 15.37 -16.04 19.99
N LYS A 87 15.41 -17.35 20.22
CA LYS A 87 16.62 -18.03 20.71
C LYS A 87 17.82 -17.85 19.77
N TYR A 88 17.61 -18.01 18.45
CA TYR A 88 18.68 -17.79 17.48
C TYR A 88 19.20 -16.35 17.48
N LEU A 89 18.30 -15.36 17.59
CA LEU A 89 18.66 -13.94 17.62
C LEU A 89 19.44 -13.57 18.88
N GLU A 90 19.11 -14.19 20.03
CA GLU A 90 19.83 -14.01 21.29
C GLU A 90 21.24 -14.64 21.25
N GLU A 91 21.38 -15.80 20.61
CA GLU A 91 22.66 -16.51 20.48
C GLU A 91 23.61 -15.87 19.45
N ASN A 92 23.10 -15.08 18.50
CA ASN A 92 23.86 -14.47 17.40
C ASN A 92 23.67 -12.94 17.34
N PRO A 93 24.22 -12.17 18.29
CA PRO A 93 23.99 -10.73 18.35
C PRO A 93 24.75 -10.00 17.22
N ASP A 94 23.98 -9.36 16.35
CA ASP A 94 24.44 -8.31 15.43
C ASP A 94 23.42 -7.16 15.42
N ILE A 95 23.75 -6.02 14.80
CA ILE A 95 22.87 -4.85 14.80
C ILE A 95 21.49 -5.14 14.19
N THR A 96 21.41 -6.03 13.21
CA THR A 96 20.16 -6.42 12.55
C THR A 96 19.37 -7.36 13.45
N ASN A 97 20.01 -8.38 14.03
CA ASN A 97 19.38 -9.36 14.90
C ASN A 97 18.88 -8.72 16.20
N LEU A 98 19.63 -7.77 16.77
CA LEU A 98 19.19 -6.96 17.90
C LEU A 98 17.96 -6.12 17.54
N GLY A 99 17.95 -5.51 16.34
CA GLY A 99 16.78 -4.78 15.84
C GLY A 99 15.54 -5.67 15.67
N ILE A 100 15.71 -6.86 15.08
CA ILE A 100 14.62 -7.84 14.93
C ILE A 100 14.14 -8.32 16.30
N LEU A 101 15.05 -8.62 17.23
CA LEU A 101 14.71 -9.04 18.59
C LEU A 101 13.92 -7.95 19.33
N LEU A 102 14.33 -6.69 19.20
CA LEU A 102 13.60 -5.55 19.77
C LEU A 102 12.19 -5.45 19.19
N MET A 103 12.02 -5.66 17.87
CA MET A 103 10.69 -5.73 17.25
C MET A 103 9.84 -6.87 17.82
N PHE A 104 10.43 -8.05 18.08
CA PHE A 104 9.71 -9.18 18.67
C PHE A 104 9.21 -8.92 20.09
N LYS A 105 10.00 -8.21 20.91
CA LYS A 105 9.66 -7.92 22.31
C LYS A 105 8.72 -6.71 22.47
N THR A 106 8.81 -5.71 21.59
CA THR A 106 8.07 -4.44 21.72
C THR A 106 6.91 -4.29 20.74
N GLY A 107 6.93 -5.03 19.63
CA GLY A 107 5.94 -4.89 18.55
C GLY A 107 6.08 -3.64 17.70
N VAL A 108 7.18 -2.88 17.83
CA VAL A 108 7.43 -1.70 16.98
C VAL A 108 7.58 -2.10 15.51
N ARG A 109 7.13 -1.23 14.60
CA ARG A 109 7.30 -1.43 13.16
C ARG A 109 8.72 -1.10 12.74
N ILE A 110 9.19 -1.72 11.66
CA ILE A 110 10.55 -1.47 11.13
C ILE A 110 10.82 0.02 10.80
N GLY A 111 9.79 0.76 10.38
CA GLY A 111 9.92 2.19 10.11
C GLY A 111 10.02 3.04 11.39
N GLU A 112 9.43 2.59 12.49
CA GLU A 112 9.58 3.20 13.82
C GLU A 112 10.96 2.86 14.36
N LEU A 113 11.39 1.60 14.22
CA LEU A 113 12.72 1.13 14.59
C LEU A 113 13.83 1.93 13.90
N ALA A 114 13.71 2.14 12.59
CA ALA A 114 14.69 2.89 11.80
C ALA A 114 14.75 4.38 12.13
N ALA A 115 13.75 4.92 12.84
CA ALA A 115 13.68 6.33 13.22
C ALA A 115 14.14 6.59 14.66
N PHE A 116 14.48 5.56 15.44
CA PHE A 116 14.96 5.73 16.82
C PHE A 116 16.22 6.59 16.86
N LYS A 117 16.21 7.57 17.76
CA LYS A 117 17.37 8.37 18.12
C LYS A 117 17.85 7.95 19.50
N VAL A 118 19.14 8.15 19.74
CA VAL A 118 19.76 7.93 21.07
C VAL A 118 19.13 8.84 22.14
N SER A 119 18.54 9.97 21.74
CA SER A 119 17.84 10.89 22.62
C SER A 119 16.41 10.48 22.99
N ASP A 120 15.92 9.36 22.43
CA ASP A 120 14.57 8.86 22.69
C ASP A 120 14.54 7.87 23.88
N GLU A 121 15.70 7.62 24.51
CA GLU A 121 15.89 7.05 25.87
C GLU A 121 16.00 8.16 26.93
#